data_AF-A0A6H1X241-F1
#
_entry.id   AF-A0A6H1X241-F1
#
_cell.length_a   1.000
_cell.length_b   1.000
_cell.length_c   1.000
_cell.angle_alpha   90.00
_cell.angle_beta   90.00
_cell.angle_gamma   90.00
#
_symmetry.space_group_name_H-M   'P 1'
#
loop_
_entity.id
_entity.type
_entity.pdbx_description
1 polymer ?
#
loop_
_entity_poly.entity_id
_entity_poly.type
_entity_poly.pdbx_seq_one_letter_code
_entity_poly.pdbx_strand_id
1 'polypeptide(L)'
;MISANFSIVFLLTLVLWVVYRVFLYKKNRTSNMLREVVLFLFLFYFLVMISLTIFKNSIIFTNPLKNYQYIHKGIFGIINVIPFKETIATLTDGHTPIRIPLINIFGNILVFIPLGFFIPLLFEKYNKASKVFVLGFVSTLCIELTQLFIGNNVCDIDDIIYNTTGAILGLLIFRLFEKIIENTKVKELIGNIRDYSTESVFIKSGKIILAISILTVSIYVKEIYSQTASDKLSDDELIKSAFNYDIGELIKSVDFEDEKLFLVKNNEYLNVERLVRYSKSRYINNYNGGVSLKDDVGYTFNVMSKFNSNMSEESVTVMVYGKNNNATSMVINLMGNEYKVELSKNDYFLAVYPEYLEVEHEEISKLYRENFDEVLSFKFFDENNIEINDMKLILE
;
A
#
# COMPACT_ATOMS: atom_id res chain seq x y z
N MET A 1 4.45 -2.19 7.10
CA MET A 1 4.13 -2.44 5.66
C MET A 1 3.60 -3.85 5.53
N ILE A 2 2.52 -4.07 4.77
CA ILE A 2 2.00 -5.43 4.55
C ILE A 2 2.43 -5.90 3.17
N SER A 3 3.13 -7.04 3.09
CA SER A 3 3.56 -7.64 1.82
C SER A 3 2.92 -9.00 1.64
N ALA A 4 2.19 -9.20 0.54
CA ALA A 4 1.69 -10.51 0.14
C ALA A 4 2.16 -10.82 -1.29
N ASN A 5 2.76 -11.99 -1.48
CA ASN A 5 3.43 -12.31 -2.74
C ASN A 5 2.43 -12.75 -3.82
N PHE A 6 2.09 -11.84 -4.74
CA PHE A 6 1.18 -12.10 -5.87
C PHE A 6 1.64 -13.29 -6.75
N SER A 7 2.94 -13.61 -6.77
CA SER A 7 3.47 -14.74 -7.54
C SER A 7 2.90 -16.09 -7.09
N ILE A 8 2.60 -16.28 -5.80
CA ILE A 8 2.01 -17.54 -5.30
C ILE A 8 0.58 -17.70 -5.84
N VAL A 9 -0.21 -16.63 -5.73
CA VAL A 9 -1.57 -16.55 -6.27
C VAL A 9 -1.58 -16.82 -7.79
N PHE A 10 -0.66 -16.18 -8.51
CA PHE A 10 -0.50 -16.32 -9.95
C PHE A 10 -0.27 -17.79 -10.34
N LEU A 11 0.69 -18.45 -9.69
CA LEU A 11 1.03 -19.85 -9.95
C LEU A 11 -0.11 -20.81 -9.61
N LEU A 12 -0.75 -20.63 -8.44
CA LEU A 12 -1.90 -21.46 -8.03
C LEU A 12 -3.05 -21.34 -9.03
N THR A 13 -3.36 -20.13 -9.50
CA THR A 13 -4.42 -19.89 -10.48
C THR A 13 -4.14 -20.62 -11.80
N LEU A 14 -2.90 -20.58 -12.30
CA LEU A 14 -2.50 -21.30 -13.51
C LEU A 14 -2.61 -22.81 -13.35
N VAL A 15 -2.15 -23.36 -12.23
CA VAL A 15 -2.22 -24.81 -11.96
C VAL A 15 -3.68 -25.28 -11.88
N LEU A 16 -4.51 -24.59 -11.10
CA LEU A 16 -5.93 -24.91 -10.97
C LEU A 16 -6.66 -24.82 -12.31
N TRP A 17 -6.33 -23.83 -13.14
CA TRP A 17 -6.87 -23.68 -14.48
C TRP A 17 -6.50 -24.86 -15.38
N VAL A 18 -5.22 -25.23 -15.45
CA VAL A 18 -4.76 -26.36 -16.29
C VAL A 18 -5.43 -27.66 -15.86
N VAL A 19 -5.48 -27.96 -14.56
CA VAL A 19 -6.15 -29.16 -14.02
C VAL A 19 -7.62 -29.20 -14.43
N TYR A 20 -8.33 -28.08 -14.28
CA TYR A 20 -9.73 -27.96 -14.68
C TYR A 20 -9.95 -28.16 -16.18
N ARG A 21 -9.12 -27.53 -17.03
CA ARG A 21 -9.25 -27.65 -18.50
C ARG A 21 -8.92 -29.05 -18.98
N VAL A 22 -7.92 -29.72 -18.41
CA VAL A 22 -7.61 -31.13 -18.70
C VAL A 22 -8.79 -32.04 -18.33
N PHE A 23 -9.40 -31.82 -17.17
CA PHE A 23 -10.59 -32.57 -16.76
C PHE A 23 -11.77 -32.36 -17.73
N LEU A 24 -12.07 -31.11 -18.10
CA LEU A 24 -13.13 -30.81 -19.07
C LEU A 24 -12.86 -31.39 -20.45
N TYR A 25 -11.62 -31.31 -20.93
CA TYR A 25 -11.21 -31.86 -22.21
C TYR A 25 -11.47 -33.37 -22.27
N LYS A 26 -11.07 -34.10 -21.22
CA LYS A 26 -11.32 -35.54 -21.09
C LYS A 26 -12.82 -35.87 -21.02
N LYS A 27 -13.60 -35.05 -20.31
CA LYS A 27 -15.04 -35.27 -20.12
C LYS A 27 -15.86 -34.99 -21.38
N ASN A 28 -15.58 -33.90 -22.08
CA ASN A 28 -16.45 -33.40 -23.14
C ASN A 28 -15.99 -33.76 -24.57
N ARG A 29 -14.77 -34.27 -24.80
CA ARG A 29 -14.19 -34.78 -26.08
C ARG A 29 -14.42 -33.95 -27.37
N THR A 30 -14.99 -32.76 -27.28
CA THR A 30 -15.35 -31.88 -28.41
C THR A 30 -14.54 -30.59 -28.44
N SER A 31 -13.60 -30.40 -27.51
CA SER A 31 -12.82 -29.15 -27.44
C SER A 31 -11.60 -29.19 -28.36
N ASN A 32 -11.36 -28.09 -29.07
CA ASN A 32 -10.20 -27.93 -29.94
C ASN A 32 -8.95 -27.61 -29.11
N MET A 33 -7.84 -28.33 -29.31
CA MET A 33 -6.61 -28.11 -28.54
C MET A 33 -6.01 -26.71 -28.73
N LEU A 34 -6.08 -26.15 -29.94
CA LEU A 34 -5.61 -24.79 -30.21
C LEU A 34 -6.41 -23.76 -29.41
N ARG A 35 -7.73 -23.97 -29.27
CA ARG A 35 -8.58 -23.13 -28.43
C ARG A 35 -8.16 -23.18 -26.97
N GLU A 36 -7.80 -24.35 -26.44
CA GLU A 36 -7.30 -24.49 -25.06
C GLU A 36 -6.01 -23.71 -24.84
N VAL A 37 -5.09 -23.76 -25.79
CA VAL A 37 -3.83 -23.00 -25.75
C VAL A 37 -4.12 -21.49 -25.76
N VAL A 38 -5.00 -21.01 -26.64
CA VAL A 38 -5.37 -19.58 -26.70
C VAL A 38 -6.07 -19.13 -25.42
N LEU A 39 -6.94 -19.96 -24.82
CA LEU A 39 -7.57 -19.66 -23.54
C LEU A 39 -6.55 -19.59 -22.39
N PHE A 40 -5.56 -20.48 -22.38
CA PHE A 40 -4.46 -20.42 -21.42
C PHE A 40 -3.63 -19.14 -21.58
N LEU A 41 -3.28 -18.77 -22.81
CA LEU A 41 -2.56 -17.53 -23.11
C LEU A 41 -3.37 -16.30 -22.68
N PHE A 42 -4.68 -16.30 -22.92
CA PHE A 42 -5.58 -15.24 -22.47
C PHE A 42 -5.60 -15.12 -20.94
N LEU A 43 -5.71 -16.24 -20.21
CA LEU A 43 -5.64 -16.23 -18.74
C LEU A 43 -4.29 -15.72 -18.24
N PHE A 44 -3.19 -16.23 -18.78
CA PHE A 44 -1.84 -15.80 -18.42
C PHE A 44 -1.67 -14.30 -18.63
N TYR A 45 -2.05 -13.80 -19.80
CA TYR A 45 -2.08 -12.38 -20.11
C TYR A 45 -2.95 -11.61 -19.09
N PHE A 46 -4.16 -12.08 -18.80
CA PHE A 46 -5.08 -11.40 -17.90
C PHE A 46 -4.53 -11.30 -16.47
N LEU A 47 -3.83 -12.32 -15.98
CA LEU A 47 -3.16 -12.28 -14.68
C LEU A 47 -1.97 -11.29 -14.67
N VAL A 48 -1.20 -11.22 -15.76
CA VAL A 48 -0.12 -10.22 -15.91
C VAL A 48 -0.72 -8.82 -15.96
N MET A 49 -1.80 -8.63 -16.72
CA MET A 49 -2.53 -7.37 -16.82
C MET A 49 -2.99 -6.90 -15.44
N ILE A 50 -3.66 -7.76 -14.66
CA ILE A 50 -4.04 -7.48 -13.27
C ILE A 50 -2.82 -7.11 -12.42
N SER A 51 -1.72 -7.85 -12.57
CA SER A 51 -0.50 -7.58 -11.80
C SER A 51 0.04 -6.17 -12.05
N LEU A 52 0.06 -5.76 -13.32
CA LEU A 52 0.63 -4.49 -13.76
C LEU A 52 -0.30 -3.32 -13.44
N THR A 53 -1.61 -3.50 -13.58
CA THR A 53 -2.58 -2.41 -13.37
C THR A 53 -2.89 -2.20 -11.90
N ILE A 54 -3.06 -3.27 -11.12
CA ILE A 54 -3.40 -3.15 -9.71
C ILE A 54 -2.19 -2.77 -8.85
N PHE A 55 -1.01 -3.34 -9.12
CA PHE A 55 0.17 -3.20 -8.26
C PHE A 55 1.26 -2.28 -8.84
N LYS A 56 0.90 -1.33 -9.71
CA LYS A 56 1.77 -0.42 -10.51
C LYS A 56 3.19 -0.16 -9.95
N ASN A 57 3.31 0.21 -8.66
CA ASN A 57 4.57 0.66 -8.06
C ASN A 57 5.15 -0.24 -6.96
N SER A 58 4.40 -1.22 -6.45
CA SER A 58 4.85 -2.24 -5.47
C SER A 58 3.66 -3.03 -4.91
N ILE A 59 3.92 -4.23 -4.40
CA ILE A 59 2.92 -4.99 -3.63
C ILE A 59 3.03 -4.59 -2.15
N ILE A 60 2.79 -3.30 -1.86
CA ILE A 60 2.81 -2.78 -0.49
C ILE A 60 1.40 -2.33 -0.14
N PHE A 61 0.77 -3.06 0.76
CA PHE A 61 -0.51 -2.66 1.33
C PHE A 61 -0.25 -1.69 2.47
N THR A 62 -0.56 -0.42 2.22
CA THR A 62 -0.71 0.59 3.25
C THR A 62 -2.20 0.75 3.56
N ASN A 63 -2.51 1.21 4.77
CA ASN A 63 -3.88 1.63 5.09
C ASN A 63 -4.27 2.74 4.09
N PRO A 64 -5.36 2.61 3.30
CA PRO A 64 -5.78 3.68 2.38
C PRO A 64 -6.13 4.98 3.14
N LEU A 65 -6.51 4.90 4.42
CA LEU A 65 -6.69 6.08 5.29
C LEU A 65 -5.36 6.79 5.62
N LYS A 66 -4.23 6.13 5.38
CA LYS A 66 -2.87 6.68 5.49
C LYS A 66 -2.24 6.94 4.12
N ASN A 67 -2.98 6.77 3.04
CA ASN A 67 -2.53 7.23 1.74
C ASN A 67 -2.32 8.74 1.85
N TYR A 68 -1.12 9.21 1.48
CA TYR A 68 -0.77 10.62 1.41
C TYR A 68 -1.94 11.43 0.80
N GLN A 69 -2.35 11.12 -0.42
CA GLN A 69 -3.42 11.86 -1.09
C GLN A 69 -4.75 11.83 -0.32
N TYR A 70 -5.07 10.74 0.40
CA TYR A 70 -6.29 10.66 1.22
C TYR A 70 -6.20 11.52 2.47
N ILE A 71 -5.10 11.43 3.22
CA ILE A 71 -4.84 12.29 4.38
C ILE A 71 -4.96 13.74 3.94
N HIS A 72 -4.43 14.06 2.75
CA HIS A 72 -4.30 15.42 2.32
C HIS A 72 -5.58 16.03 1.71
N LYS A 73 -6.11 15.40 0.67
CA LYS A 73 -7.24 15.94 -0.10
C LYS A 73 -8.56 15.21 0.21
N GLY A 74 -8.58 14.42 1.29
CA GLY A 74 -9.70 13.55 1.65
C GLY A 74 -9.97 12.50 0.56
N ILE A 75 -11.23 12.05 0.48
CA ILE A 75 -11.69 11.12 -0.57
C ILE A 75 -11.37 11.65 -1.98
N PHE A 76 -11.43 12.97 -2.20
CA PHE A 76 -11.13 13.59 -3.49
C PHE A 76 -9.64 13.62 -3.85
N GLY A 77 -8.75 13.26 -2.92
CA GLY A 77 -7.34 13.05 -3.21
C GLY A 77 -7.01 11.72 -3.84
N ILE A 78 -7.74 10.69 -3.42
CA ILE A 78 -7.56 9.33 -3.93
C ILE A 78 -8.51 9.01 -5.09
N ILE A 79 -9.38 9.95 -5.47
CA ILE A 79 -10.30 9.81 -6.59
C ILE A 79 -10.15 11.05 -7.49
N ASN A 80 -9.45 10.89 -8.61
CA ASN A 80 -9.43 11.89 -9.68
C ASN A 80 -10.53 11.58 -10.70
N VAL A 81 -11.55 12.44 -10.77
CA VAL A 81 -12.63 12.36 -11.77
C VAL A 81 -12.47 13.38 -12.90
N ILE A 82 -11.46 14.26 -12.84
CA ILE A 82 -11.26 15.30 -13.85
C ILE A 82 -10.34 14.74 -14.94
N PRO A 83 -10.85 14.53 -16.18
CA PRO A 83 -10.05 13.99 -17.25
C PRO A 83 -8.85 14.87 -17.58
N PHE A 84 -7.72 14.19 -17.81
CA PHE A 84 -6.42 14.69 -18.18
C PHE A 84 -5.74 15.59 -17.16
N LYS A 85 -6.29 15.72 -15.94
CA LYS A 85 -5.76 16.63 -14.93
C LYS A 85 -4.32 16.29 -14.55
N GLU A 86 -4.09 15.07 -14.06
CA GLU A 86 -2.76 14.64 -13.62
C GLU A 86 -1.82 14.47 -14.81
N THR A 87 -2.34 13.99 -15.95
CA THR A 87 -1.57 13.90 -17.19
C THR A 87 -1.05 15.27 -17.65
N ILE A 88 -1.89 16.30 -17.69
CA ILE A 88 -1.47 17.65 -18.10
C ILE A 88 -0.54 18.24 -17.05
N ALA A 89 -0.82 18.07 -15.75
CA ALA A 89 0.03 18.56 -14.68
C ALA A 89 1.45 18.00 -14.81
N THR A 90 1.59 16.68 -14.90
CA THR A 90 2.91 16.01 -15.02
C THR A 90 3.62 16.25 -16.35
N LEU A 91 2.91 16.63 -17.42
CA LEU A 91 3.52 17.05 -18.68
C LEU A 91 4.03 18.49 -18.66
N THR A 92 3.51 19.34 -17.76
CA THR A 92 3.73 20.79 -17.77
C THR A 92 4.50 21.32 -16.56
N ASP A 93 4.72 20.50 -15.53
CA ASP A 93 5.34 20.89 -14.27
C ASP A 93 6.84 21.26 -14.35
N GLY A 94 7.51 20.94 -15.46
CA GLY A 94 8.92 21.27 -15.70
C GLY A 94 9.93 20.47 -14.86
N HIS A 95 9.48 19.62 -13.94
CA HIS A 95 10.31 18.88 -13.00
C HIS A 95 10.14 17.36 -13.14
N THR A 96 8.98 16.89 -13.60
CA THR A 96 8.73 15.48 -13.88
C THR A 96 9.37 15.09 -15.22
N PRO A 97 10.21 14.05 -15.27
CA PRO A 97 10.76 13.57 -16.52
C PRO A 97 9.65 13.15 -17.49
N ILE A 98 9.67 13.67 -18.73
CA ILE A 98 8.63 13.42 -19.75
C ILE A 98 8.30 11.93 -19.96
N ARG A 99 9.27 11.03 -19.71
CA ARG A 99 9.06 9.59 -19.78
C ARG A 99 7.96 9.09 -18.83
N ILE A 100 7.75 9.73 -17.68
CA ILE A 100 6.79 9.30 -16.66
C ILE A 100 5.34 9.39 -17.18
N PRO A 101 4.82 10.56 -17.59
CA PRO A 101 3.48 10.65 -18.16
C PRO A 101 3.33 9.82 -19.45
N LEU A 102 4.38 9.72 -20.28
CA LEU A 102 4.31 8.89 -21.48
C LEU A 102 4.18 7.40 -21.17
N ILE A 103 4.90 6.88 -20.17
CA ILE A 103 4.76 5.50 -19.71
C ILE A 103 3.37 5.27 -19.13
N ASN A 104 2.78 6.24 -18.42
CA ASN A 104 1.41 6.10 -17.90
C ASN A 104 0.39 6.02 -19.05
N ILE A 105 0.45 6.94 -20.01
CA ILE A 105 -0.47 6.94 -21.16
C ILE A 105 -0.32 5.66 -21.98
N PHE A 106 0.89 5.41 -22.49
CA PHE A 106 1.11 4.29 -23.40
C PHE A 106 1.11 2.94 -22.69
N GLY A 107 1.61 2.86 -21.46
CA GLY A 107 1.60 1.63 -20.66
C GLY A 107 0.18 1.12 -20.45
N ASN A 108 -0.73 1.98 -20.00
CA ASN A 108 -2.14 1.63 -19.83
C ASN A 108 -2.81 1.21 -21.15
N ILE A 109 -2.62 1.98 -22.23
CA ILE A 109 -3.15 1.63 -23.55
C ILE A 109 -2.62 0.27 -24.01
N LEU A 110 -1.29 0.06 -23.97
CA LEU A 110 -0.64 -1.14 -24.47
C LEU A 110 -1.05 -2.39 -23.69
N VAL A 111 -1.21 -2.26 -22.37
CA VAL A 111 -1.64 -3.36 -21.50
C VAL A 111 -3.06 -3.82 -21.85
N PHE A 112 -3.95 -2.94 -22.33
CA PHE A 112 -5.34 -3.30 -22.69
C PHE A 112 -5.56 -3.69 -24.16
N ILE A 113 -4.60 -3.46 -25.05
CA ILE A 113 -4.68 -3.89 -26.46
C ILE A 113 -4.96 -5.40 -26.59
N PRO A 114 -4.24 -6.30 -25.89
CA PRO A 114 -4.51 -7.72 -26.03
C PRO A 114 -5.92 -8.11 -25.54
N LEU A 115 -6.47 -7.45 -24.51
CA LEU A 115 -7.87 -7.67 -24.10
C LEU A 115 -8.83 -7.41 -25.25
N GLY A 116 -8.68 -6.26 -25.92
CA GLY A 116 -9.46 -5.87 -27.09
C GLY A 116 -9.33 -6.83 -28.27
N PHE A 117 -8.16 -7.46 -28.42
CA PHE A 117 -7.88 -8.45 -29.47
C PHE A 117 -8.47 -9.83 -29.14
N PHE A 118 -8.32 -10.30 -27.90
CA PHE A 118 -8.76 -11.62 -27.46
C PHE A 118 -10.28 -11.75 -27.41
N ILE A 119 -11.01 -10.70 -27.05
CA ILE A 119 -12.48 -10.72 -26.95
C ILE A 119 -13.14 -11.23 -28.26
N PRO A 120 -12.94 -10.59 -29.43
CA PRO A 120 -13.53 -11.04 -30.69
C PRO A 120 -12.86 -12.32 -31.23
N LEU A 121 -11.60 -12.62 -30.88
CA LEU A 121 -10.93 -13.86 -31.26
C LEU A 121 -11.60 -15.09 -30.60
N LEU A 122 -11.90 -14.98 -29.30
CA LEU A 122 -12.47 -16.07 -28.52
C LEU A 122 -14.00 -16.10 -28.59
N PHE A 123 -14.65 -14.94 -28.72
CA PHE A 123 -16.10 -14.81 -28.60
C PHE A 123 -16.71 -13.98 -29.73
N GLU A 124 -17.24 -14.64 -30.76
CA GLU A 124 -17.81 -13.94 -31.91
C GLU A 124 -18.98 -13.03 -31.53
N LYS A 125 -19.80 -13.47 -30.57
CA LYS A 125 -20.92 -12.70 -30.02
C LYS A 125 -20.49 -11.31 -29.52
N TYR A 126 -19.22 -11.13 -29.14
CA TYR A 126 -18.66 -9.88 -28.61
C TYR A 126 -17.82 -9.09 -29.63
N ASN A 127 -17.82 -9.47 -30.92
CA ASN A 127 -17.18 -8.74 -32.02
C ASN A 127 -17.94 -7.46 -32.45
N LYS A 128 -18.50 -6.73 -31.48
CA LYS A 128 -19.11 -5.41 -31.68
C LYS A 128 -18.32 -4.38 -30.88
N ALA A 129 -18.03 -3.23 -31.48
CA ALA A 129 -17.28 -2.16 -30.83
C ALA A 129 -17.92 -1.73 -29.51
N SER A 130 -19.24 -1.62 -29.44
CA SER A 130 -19.96 -1.31 -28.19
C SER A 130 -19.76 -2.36 -27.10
N LYS A 131 -19.63 -3.65 -27.45
CA LYS A 131 -19.40 -4.72 -26.48
C LYS A 131 -17.96 -4.71 -25.95
N VAL A 132 -16.99 -4.52 -26.84
CA VAL A 132 -15.58 -4.38 -26.44
C VAL A 132 -15.38 -3.12 -25.61
N PHE A 133 -16.03 -2.02 -25.98
CA PHE A 133 -16.05 -0.78 -25.18
C PHE A 133 -16.57 -1.04 -23.77
N VAL A 134 -17.76 -1.62 -23.63
CA VAL A 134 -18.36 -1.90 -22.31
C VAL A 134 -17.49 -2.86 -21.50
N LEU A 135 -16.95 -3.92 -22.11
CA LEU A 135 -16.06 -4.85 -21.40
C LEU A 135 -14.75 -4.19 -20.97
N GLY A 136 -14.13 -3.37 -21.83
CA GLY A 136 -12.93 -2.61 -21.50
C GLY A 136 -13.19 -1.62 -20.35
N PHE A 137 -14.24 -0.81 -20.48
CA PHE A 137 -14.66 0.18 -19.49
C PHE A 137 -14.98 -0.45 -18.14
N VAL A 138 -15.80 -1.50 -18.10
CA VAL A 138 -16.15 -2.17 -16.84
C VAL A 138 -14.92 -2.84 -16.21
N SER A 139 -14.05 -3.45 -17.02
CA SER A 139 -12.83 -4.10 -16.51
C SER A 139 -11.91 -3.08 -15.85
N THR A 140 -11.64 -1.95 -16.51
CA THR A 140 -10.80 -0.90 -15.93
C THR A 140 -11.47 -0.20 -14.74
N LEU A 141 -12.79 0.02 -14.77
CA LEU A 141 -13.51 0.57 -13.62
C LEU A 141 -13.37 -0.35 -12.39
N CYS A 142 -13.50 -1.67 -12.57
CA CYS A 142 -13.28 -2.62 -11.49
C CYS A 142 -11.84 -2.58 -10.95
N ILE A 143 -10.84 -2.40 -11.83
CA ILE A 143 -9.44 -2.26 -11.44
C ILE A 143 -9.23 -1.00 -10.59
N GLU A 144 -9.67 0.16 -11.08
CA GLU A 144 -9.55 1.45 -10.37
C GLU A 144 -10.25 1.43 -9.00
N LEU A 145 -11.46 0.87 -8.95
CA LEU A 145 -12.19 0.71 -7.68
C LEU A 145 -11.46 -0.25 -6.73
N THR A 146 -10.80 -1.28 -7.26
CA THR A 146 -10.01 -2.21 -6.43
C THR A 146 -8.77 -1.51 -5.88
N GLN A 147 -8.13 -0.63 -6.65
CA GLN A 147 -6.95 0.12 -6.23
C GLN A 147 -7.22 1.05 -5.05
N LEU A 148 -8.44 1.53 -4.86
CA LEU A 148 -8.82 2.29 -3.65
C LEU A 148 -8.61 1.50 -2.35
N PHE A 149 -8.65 0.17 -2.41
CA PHE A 149 -8.42 -0.72 -1.27
C PHE A 149 -6.97 -1.21 -1.18
N ILE A 150 -6.14 -0.89 -2.18
CA ILE A 150 -4.75 -1.34 -2.32
C ILE A 150 -3.87 -0.11 -2.16
N GLY A 151 -3.37 0.07 -0.94
CA GLY A 151 -2.75 1.30 -0.45
C GLY A 151 -1.72 1.94 -1.39
N ASN A 152 -1.59 3.27 -1.28
CA ASN A 152 -0.77 4.17 -2.09
C ASN A 152 -1.18 4.40 -3.56
N ASN A 153 -2.25 3.79 -4.05
CA ASN A 153 -2.80 4.09 -5.38
C ASN A 153 -3.90 5.18 -5.34
N VAL A 154 -4.14 5.81 -6.47
CA VAL A 154 -5.22 6.76 -6.72
C VAL A 154 -6.10 6.18 -7.81
N CYS A 155 -7.42 6.24 -7.64
CA CYS A 155 -8.38 5.95 -8.70
C CYS A 155 -8.37 7.12 -9.68
N ASP A 156 -7.98 6.88 -10.92
CA ASP A 156 -7.81 7.92 -11.93
C ASP A 156 -8.71 7.68 -13.15
N ILE A 157 -9.53 8.68 -13.51
CA ILE A 157 -10.33 8.64 -14.73
C ILE A 157 -9.45 8.54 -15.99
N ASP A 158 -8.22 9.04 -15.95
CA ASP A 158 -7.27 8.95 -17.06
C ASP A 158 -6.92 7.50 -17.36
N ASP A 159 -6.69 6.69 -16.33
CA ASP A 159 -6.43 5.26 -16.47
C ASP A 159 -7.62 4.55 -17.12
N ILE A 160 -8.86 4.86 -16.73
CA ILE A 160 -10.08 4.33 -17.36
C ILE A 160 -10.12 4.67 -18.85
N ILE A 161 -9.82 5.93 -19.20
CA ILE A 161 -9.82 6.41 -20.58
C ILE A 161 -8.75 5.68 -21.41
N TYR A 162 -7.52 5.60 -20.91
CA TYR A 162 -6.39 4.96 -21.60
C TYR A 162 -6.62 3.46 -21.78
N ASN A 163 -7.05 2.76 -20.73
CA ASN A 163 -7.34 1.33 -20.79
C ASN A 163 -8.49 1.02 -21.76
N THR A 164 -9.57 1.81 -21.70
CA THR A 164 -10.70 1.65 -22.63
C THR A 164 -10.28 1.93 -24.07
N THR A 165 -9.42 2.93 -24.29
CA THR A 165 -8.83 3.22 -25.60
C THR A 165 -8.00 2.04 -26.11
N GLY A 166 -7.15 1.46 -25.25
CA GLY A 166 -6.39 0.25 -25.54
C GLY A 166 -7.28 -0.91 -26.00
N ALA A 167 -8.38 -1.15 -25.30
CA ALA A 167 -9.33 -2.20 -25.68
C ALA A 167 -9.95 -1.96 -27.07
N ILE A 168 -10.29 -0.72 -27.42
CA ILE A 168 -10.80 -0.40 -28.76
C ILE A 168 -9.72 -0.56 -29.83
N LEU A 169 -8.49 -0.11 -29.57
CA LEU A 169 -7.36 -0.31 -30.49
C LEU A 169 -7.09 -1.81 -30.72
N GLY A 170 -7.17 -2.62 -29.67
CA GLY A 170 -7.08 -4.08 -29.77
C GLY A 170 -8.12 -4.70 -30.71
N LEU A 171 -9.38 -4.23 -30.65
CA LEU A 171 -10.42 -4.66 -31.57
C LEU A 171 -10.12 -4.24 -33.01
N LEU A 172 -9.62 -3.02 -33.23
CA LEU A 172 -9.25 -2.56 -34.56
C LEU A 172 -8.11 -3.40 -35.15
N ILE A 173 -7.08 -3.69 -34.34
CA ILE A 173 -5.98 -4.59 -34.71
C ILE A 173 -6.51 -5.97 -35.06
N PHE A 174 -7.43 -6.52 -34.26
CA PHE A 174 -8.05 -7.81 -34.55
C PHE A 174 -8.81 -7.82 -35.87
N ARG A 175 -9.62 -6.79 -36.15
CA ARG A 175 -10.38 -6.69 -37.40
C ARG A 175 -9.47 -6.55 -38.62
N LEU A 176 -8.38 -5.79 -38.49
CA LEU A 176 -7.37 -5.67 -39.54
C LEU A 176 -6.69 -7.03 -39.78
N PHE A 177 -6.29 -7.71 -38.70
CA PHE A 177 -5.72 -9.05 -38.76
C PHE A 177 -6.68 -10.04 -39.44
N GLU A 178 -7.96 -10.05 -39.06
CA GLU A 178 -9.00 -10.90 -39.64
C GLU A 178 -9.20 -10.67 -41.13
N LYS A 179 -9.10 -9.41 -41.59
CA LYS A 179 -9.17 -9.04 -43.00
C LYS A 179 -7.93 -9.50 -43.79
N ILE A 180 -6.73 -9.35 -43.21
CA ILE A 180 -5.47 -9.75 -43.86
C ILE A 180 -5.45 -11.27 -44.12
N ILE A 181 -5.97 -12.06 -43.19
CA ILE A 181 -5.93 -13.54 -43.27
C ILE A 181 -7.13 -14.17 -43.99
N GLU A 182 -8.08 -13.37 -44.48
CA GLU A 182 -9.39 -13.83 -44.99
C GLU A 182 -9.27 -14.96 -46.02
N ASN A 183 -8.26 -14.90 -46.89
CA ASN A 183 -8.00 -15.86 -47.96
C ASN A 183 -6.86 -16.86 -47.63
N THR A 184 -6.57 -17.10 -46.36
CA THR A 184 -5.49 -17.98 -45.91
C THR A 184 -6.02 -19.13 -45.04
N LYS A 185 -5.22 -20.20 -44.91
CA LYS A 185 -5.53 -21.31 -43.98
C LYS A 185 -5.66 -20.87 -42.51
N VAL A 186 -5.13 -19.70 -42.16
CA VAL A 186 -5.23 -19.13 -40.81
C VAL A 186 -6.67 -18.76 -40.46
N LYS A 187 -7.51 -18.37 -41.44
CA LYS A 187 -8.93 -18.07 -41.19
C LYS A 187 -9.70 -19.28 -40.67
N GLU A 188 -9.40 -20.47 -41.20
CA GLU A 188 -9.97 -21.73 -40.74
C GLU A 188 -9.51 -22.06 -39.29
N LEU A 189 -8.24 -21.80 -38.97
CA LEU A 189 -7.74 -21.94 -37.60
C LEU A 189 -8.47 -21.02 -36.61
N ILE A 190 -8.76 -19.77 -36.99
CA ILE A 190 -9.56 -18.87 -36.14
C ILE A 190 -10.98 -19.39 -35.97
N GLY A 191 -11.62 -19.87 -37.04
CA GLY A 191 -12.94 -20.50 -36.94
C GLY A 191 -12.96 -21.66 -35.93
N ASN A 192 -11.87 -22.40 -35.84
CA ASN A 192 -11.71 -23.52 -34.90
C ASN A 192 -11.44 -23.09 -33.44
N ILE A 193 -10.94 -21.86 -33.23
CA ILE A 193 -10.71 -21.28 -31.89
C ILE A 193 -11.96 -20.57 -31.38
N ARG A 194 -12.67 -19.88 -32.27
CA ARG A 194 -13.74 -18.94 -31.95
C ARG A 194 -14.99 -19.67 -31.49
N ASP A 195 -15.58 -19.20 -30.38
CA ASP A 195 -16.88 -19.72 -29.94
C ASP A 195 -18.01 -19.04 -30.71
N TYR A 196 -18.63 -19.82 -31.61
CA TYR A 196 -19.89 -19.45 -32.26
C TYR A 196 -21.12 -19.91 -31.46
N SER A 197 -20.93 -20.86 -30.53
CA SER A 197 -22.00 -21.40 -29.69
C SER A 197 -22.23 -20.53 -28.45
N THR A 198 -23.49 -20.44 -28.03
CA THR A 198 -23.96 -19.60 -26.93
C THR A 198 -23.41 -20.08 -25.59
N GLU A 199 -22.53 -19.27 -24.99
CA GLU A 199 -22.41 -19.08 -23.54
C GLU A 199 -21.86 -20.25 -22.69
N SER A 200 -21.93 -21.50 -23.10
CA SER A 200 -21.79 -22.64 -22.18
C SER A 200 -20.37 -22.80 -21.61
N VAL A 201 -19.32 -22.81 -22.43
CA VAL A 201 -17.97 -23.19 -21.93
C VAL A 201 -17.32 -22.05 -21.17
N PHE A 202 -17.47 -20.81 -21.65
CA PHE A 202 -16.92 -19.64 -20.97
C PHE A 202 -17.68 -19.29 -19.70
N ILE A 203 -19.03 -19.31 -19.68
CA ILE A 203 -19.78 -19.07 -18.43
C ILE A 203 -19.52 -20.19 -17.42
N LYS A 204 -19.41 -21.45 -17.86
CA LYS A 204 -18.99 -22.56 -16.97
C LYS A 204 -17.58 -22.34 -16.41
N SER A 205 -16.66 -21.84 -17.23
CA SER A 205 -15.30 -21.51 -16.78
C SER A 205 -15.26 -20.24 -15.91
N GLY A 206 -16.15 -19.28 -16.16
CA GLY A 206 -16.26 -18.01 -15.45
C GLY A 206 -16.65 -18.19 -13.99
N LYS A 207 -17.50 -19.18 -13.67
CA LYS A 207 -17.81 -19.55 -12.28
C LYS A 207 -16.57 -20.03 -11.52
N ILE A 208 -15.68 -20.76 -12.19
CA ILE A 208 -14.44 -21.27 -11.58
C ILE A 208 -13.37 -20.19 -11.53
N ILE A 209 -13.25 -19.36 -12.56
CA ILE A 209 -12.39 -18.17 -12.51
C ILE A 209 -12.82 -17.30 -11.34
N LEU A 210 -14.12 -17.03 -11.19
CA LEU A 210 -14.67 -16.29 -10.06
C LEU A 210 -14.36 -16.98 -8.73
N ALA A 211 -14.53 -18.30 -8.63
CA ALA A 211 -14.21 -19.05 -7.41
C ALA A 211 -12.71 -18.98 -7.07
N ILE A 212 -11.81 -19.13 -8.06
CA ILE A 212 -10.36 -19.01 -7.88
C ILE A 212 -10.00 -17.57 -7.50
N SER A 213 -10.64 -16.56 -8.12
CA SER A 213 -10.45 -15.15 -7.77
C SER A 213 -10.92 -14.86 -6.34
N ILE A 214 -12.09 -15.38 -5.92
CA ILE A 214 -12.58 -15.22 -4.54
C ILE A 214 -11.63 -15.91 -3.56
N LEU A 215 -11.20 -17.14 -3.84
CA LEU A 215 -10.24 -17.85 -2.99
C LEU A 215 -8.93 -17.09 -2.89
N THR A 216 -8.43 -16.60 -4.02
CA THR A 216 -7.24 -15.76 -4.13
C THR A 216 -7.36 -14.51 -3.27
N VAL A 217 -8.44 -13.74 -3.45
CA VAL A 217 -8.71 -12.52 -2.67
C VAL A 217 -8.84 -12.87 -1.19
N SER A 218 -9.44 -14.01 -0.84
CA SER A 218 -9.58 -14.44 0.55
C SER A 218 -8.24 -14.79 1.20
N ILE A 219 -7.37 -15.53 0.49
CA ILE A 219 -5.99 -15.81 0.93
C ILE A 219 -5.23 -14.50 1.10
N TYR A 220 -5.41 -13.58 0.16
CA TYR A 220 -4.78 -12.27 0.18
C TYR A 220 -5.22 -11.42 1.37
N VAL A 221 -6.53 -11.32 1.62
CA VAL A 221 -7.11 -10.61 2.77
C VAL A 221 -6.67 -11.26 4.09
N LYS A 222 -6.59 -12.59 4.13
CA LYS A 222 -6.07 -13.31 5.31
C LYS A 222 -4.61 -12.95 5.58
N GLU A 223 -3.77 -12.89 4.55
CA GLU A 223 -2.35 -12.52 4.66
C GLU A 223 -2.18 -11.10 5.22
N ILE A 224 -3.01 -10.15 4.74
CA ILE A 224 -3.06 -8.79 5.31
C ILE A 224 -3.46 -8.85 6.78
N TYR A 225 -4.52 -9.59 7.11
CA TYR A 225 -5.04 -9.68 8.46
C TYR A 225 -4.00 -10.28 9.42
N SER A 226 -3.21 -11.28 9.00
CA SER A 226 -2.15 -11.88 9.83
C SER A 226 -0.99 -10.93 10.10
N GLN A 227 -0.79 -9.89 9.30
CA GLN A 227 0.27 -8.88 9.50
C GLN A 227 -0.20 -7.70 10.37
N THR A 228 -1.35 -7.83 11.02
CA THR A 228 -1.90 -6.80 11.92
C THR A 228 -2.20 -7.44 13.28
N ALA A 229 -2.14 -6.65 14.36
CA ALA A 229 -2.39 -7.11 15.72
C ALA A 229 -3.70 -6.51 16.26
N SER A 230 -4.43 -7.25 17.09
CA SER A 230 -5.72 -6.78 17.63
C SER A 230 -5.54 -5.82 18.80
N ASP A 231 -6.30 -4.74 18.84
CA ASP A 231 -6.30 -3.75 19.95
C ASP A 231 -6.80 -4.30 21.30
N LYS A 232 -7.37 -5.50 21.32
CA LYS A 232 -7.85 -6.20 22.53
C LYS A 232 -6.76 -6.99 23.25
N LEU A 233 -5.60 -7.17 22.62
CA LEU A 233 -4.47 -7.86 23.23
C LEU A 233 -3.89 -7.02 24.36
N SER A 234 -3.32 -7.67 25.37
CA SER A 234 -2.45 -6.97 26.32
C SER A 234 -1.22 -6.42 25.61
N ASP A 235 -0.51 -5.47 26.21
CA ASP A 235 0.66 -4.85 25.58
C ASP A 235 1.76 -5.86 25.24
N ASP A 236 2.01 -6.82 26.13
CA ASP A 236 2.94 -7.93 25.90
C ASP A 236 2.51 -8.85 24.75
N GLU A 237 1.22 -9.15 24.65
CA GLU A 237 0.66 -9.96 23.57
C GLU A 237 0.65 -9.21 22.24
N LEU A 238 0.38 -7.90 22.28
CA LEU A 238 0.32 -7.03 21.13
C LEU A 238 1.71 -6.90 20.48
N ILE A 239 2.75 -6.73 21.29
CA ILE A 239 4.14 -6.76 20.83
C ILE A 239 4.45 -8.08 20.14
N LYS A 240 4.21 -9.21 20.81
CA LYS A 240 4.50 -10.54 20.25
C LYS A 240 3.72 -10.82 18.96
N SER A 241 2.52 -10.27 18.84
CA SER A 241 1.68 -10.41 17.65
C SER A 241 2.09 -9.46 16.51
N ALA A 242 2.64 -8.29 16.81
CA ALA A 242 2.93 -7.27 15.81
C ALA A 242 4.39 -7.31 15.30
N PHE A 243 5.30 -7.89 16.08
CA PHE A 243 6.71 -8.03 15.75
C PHE A 243 7.05 -9.50 15.54
N ASN A 244 7.63 -9.85 14.38
CA ASN A 244 7.99 -11.22 14.01
C ASN A 244 9.38 -11.65 14.53
N TYR A 245 9.96 -10.88 15.43
CA TYR A 245 11.27 -11.10 16.03
C TYR A 245 11.22 -10.67 17.50
N ASP A 246 12.16 -11.17 18.30
CA ASP A 246 12.27 -10.75 19.68
C ASP A 246 12.77 -9.30 19.72
N ILE A 247 11.93 -8.40 20.22
CA ILE A 247 12.25 -6.98 20.33
C ILE A 247 12.85 -6.64 21.71
N GLY A 248 12.79 -7.57 22.67
CA GLY A 248 13.26 -7.37 24.04
C GLY A 248 12.16 -7.36 25.10
N GLU A 249 12.54 -6.97 26.31
CA GLU A 249 11.64 -6.82 27.45
C GLU A 249 10.84 -5.53 27.35
N LEU A 250 9.51 -5.62 27.42
CA LEU A 250 8.64 -4.46 27.52
C LEU A 250 8.83 -3.77 28.88
N ILE A 251 9.25 -2.52 28.84
CA ILE A 251 9.45 -1.70 30.05
C ILE A 251 8.23 -0.82 30.30
N LYS A 252 7.75 -0.11 29.27
CA LYS A 252 6.62 0.82 29.39
C LYS A 252 5.91 1.00 28.06
N SER A 253 4.62 1.30 28.11
CA SER A 253 3.83 1.66 26.92
C SER A 253 3.15 3.01 27.11
N VAL A 254 2.94 3.72 26.00
CA VAL A 254 2.21 5.00 25.96
C VAL A 254 1.29 5.00 24.75
N ASP A 255 0.00 5.23 24.97
CA ASP A 255 -0.96 5.52 23.91
C ASP A 255 -0.86 7.01 23.53
N PHE A 256 -0.67 7.31 22.24
CA PHE A 256 -0.52 8.67 21.73
C PHE A 256 -1.23 8.80 20.37
N GLU A 257 -2.32 9.58 20.31
CA GLU A 257 -3.21 9.66 19.15
C GLU A 257 -3.60 8.27 18.58
N ASP A 258 -3.24 8.00 17.31
CA ASP A 258 -3.48 6.75 16.60
C ASP A 258 -2.31 5.76 16.75
N GLU A 259 -1.46 5.96 17.75
CA GLU A 259 -0.21 5.23 17.92
C GLU A 259 -0.11 4.66 19.32
N LYS A 260 0.64 3.57 19.40
CA LYS A 260 1.06 2.97 20.65
C LYS A 260 2.56 2.80 20.63
N LEU A 261 3.21 3.44 21.57
CA LEU A 261 4.66 3.47 21.73
C LEU A 261 5.05 2.48 22.82
N PHE A 262 6.10 1.71 22.59
CA PHE A 262 6.62 0.70 23.50
C PHE A 262 8.08 0.99 23.76
N LEU A 263 8.41 1.30 25.01
CA LEU A 263 9.78 1.32 25.48
C LEU A 263 10.21 -0.11 25.75
N VAL A 264 11.22 -0.57 25.02
CA VAL A 264 11.67 -1.96 25.05
C VAL A 264 13.16 -2.01 25.28
N LYS A 265 13.58 -2.94 26.14
CA LYS A 265 14.98 -3.13 26.52
C LYS A 265 15.52 -4.46 25.99
N ASN A 266 16.62 -4.37 25.25
CA ASN A 266 17.47 -5.49 24.85
C ASN A 266 18.72 -5.57 25.73
N ASN A 267 19.57 -6.58 25.52
CA ASN A 267 20.75 -6.86 26.35
C ASN A 267 21.65 -5.64 26.61
N GLU A 268 21.78 -4.72 25.65
CA GLU A 268 22.61 -3.51 25.80
C GLU A 268 21.90 -2.21 25.42
N TYR A 269 20.66 -2.28 24.89
CA TYR A 269 20.01 -1.13 24.25
C TYR A 269 18.58 -0.92 24.73
N LEU A 270 18.19 0.34 24.86
CA LEU A 270 16.82 0.79 25.07
C LEU A 270 16.30 1.41 23.77
N ASN A 271 15.17 0.90 23.29
CA ASN A 271 14.55 1.31 22.03
C ASN A 271 13.08 1.69 22.26
N VAL A 272 12.53 2.50 21.35
CA VAL A 272 11.08 2.75 21.28
C VAL A 272 10.53 2.13 20.01
N GLU A 273 9.67 1.14 20.17
CA GLU A 273 8.93 0.50 19.08
C GLU A 273 7.56 1.13 18.92
N ARG A 274 7.09 1.26 17.68
CA ARG A 274 5.85 1.98 17.35
C ARG A 274 4.87 1.11 16.60
N LEU A 275 3.66 1.02 17.13
CA LEU A 275 2.51 0.48 16.45
C LEU A 275 1.56 1.60 16.07
N VAL A 276 1.10 1.59 14.82
CA VAL A 276 0.15 2.60 14.33
C VAL A 276 -1.17 1.93 14.02
N ARG A 277 -2.26 2.55 14.42
CA ARG A 277 -3.62 2.05 14.22
C ARG A 277 -3.90 1.92 12.71
N TYR A 278 -4.22 0.71 12.28
CA TYR A 278 -4.54 0.35 10.89
C TYR A 278 -6.06 0.39 10.66
N SER A 279 -6.84 -0.06 11.63
CA SER A 279 -8.30 0.05 11.62
C SER A 279 -8.77 0.36 13.04
N LYS A 280 -10.07 0.60 13.23
CA LYS A 280 -10.64 0.89 14.56
C LYS A 280 -10.16 -0.08 15.65
N SER A 281 -9.90 -1.35 15.29
CA SER A 281 -9.54 -2.40 16.25
C SER A 281 -8.23 -3.13 15.96
N ARG A 282 -7.38 -2.60 15.08
CA ARG A 282 -6.12 -3.29 14.73
C ARG A 282 -4.96 -2.32 14.56
N TYR A 283 -3.78 -2.77 14.96
CA TYR A 283 -2.50 -2.10 14.80
C TYR A 283 -1.67 -2.76 13.70
N ILE A 284 -0.79 -1.99 13.10
CA ILE A 284 0.28 -2.48 12.24
C ILE A 284 1.61 -1.92 12.73
N ASN A 285 2.65 -2.75 12.64
CA ASN A 285 4.02 -2.31 12.86
C ASN A 285 4.42 -1.25 11.83
N ASN A 286 4.88 -0.10 12.33
CA ASN A 286 5.51 0.95 11.55
C ASN A 286 6.93 1.15 12.06
N TYR A 287 7.88 0.50 11.41
CA TYR A 287 9.28 0.62 11.75
C TYR A 287 9.77 2.02 11.36
N ASN A 288 9.96 2.89 12.35
CA ASN A 288 10.74 4.11 12.24
C ASN A 288 11.79 4.06 13.35
N GLY A 289 13.06 4.02 12.96
CA GLY A 289 14.21 3.80 13.84
C GLY A 289 14.13 4.60 15.13
N GLY A 290 14.05 3.88 16.25
CA GLY A 290 14.45 4.42 17.54
C GLY A 290 15.97 4.57 17.58
N VAL A 291 16.45 5.55 18.33
CA VAL A 291 17.88 5.70 18.62
C VAL A 291 18.19 4.69 19.73
N SER A 292 19.18 3.83 19.52
CA SER A 292 19.48 2.79 20.49
C SER A 292 20.34 3.36 21.61
N LEU A 293 19.71 3.61 22.76
CA LEU A 293 20.42 4.11 23.93
C LEU A 293 21.13 2.96 24.64
N LYS A 294 22.45 3.03 24.84
CA LYS A 294 23.13 2.10 25.76
C LYS A 294 22.47 2.17 27.15
N ASP A 295 22.43 1.06 27.89
CA ASP A 295 21.78 0.96 29.23
C ASP A 295 22.51 1.73 30.37
N ASP A 296 22.96 2.94 30.05
CA ASP A 296 23.57 3.92 30.95
C ASP A 296 22.52 4.95 31.40
N VAL A 297 22.81 5.62 32.51
CA VAL A 297 21.98 6.75 32.98
C VAL A 297 22.08 7.89 31.98
N GLY A 298 20.94 8.39 31.53
CA GLY A 298 20.84 9.41 30.51
C GLY A 298 19.52 9.33 29.77
N TYR A 299 19.38 10.15 28.74
CA TYR A 299 18.19 10.20 27.92
C TYR A 299 18.53 10.50 26.47
N THR A 300 17.62 10.13 25.58
CA THR A 300 17.62 10.54 24.18
C THR A 300 16.20 10.95 23.81
N PHE A 301 16.04 11.52 22.61
CA PHE A 301 14.75 11.92 22.11
C PHE A 301 14.60 11.61 20.63
N ASN A 302 13.35 11.56 20.19
CA ASN A 302 12.98 11.43 18.81
C ASN A 302 11.92 12.47 18.48
N VAL A 303 12.13 13.18 17.38
CA VAL A 303 11.15 14.09 16.82
C VAL A 303 10.19 13.26 15.98
N MET A 304 8.91 13.34 16.30
CA MET A 304 7.85 12.76 15.49
C MET A 304 7.17 13.90 14.75
N SER A 305 7.13 13.80 13.42
CA SER A 305 6.40 14.78 12.62
C SER A 305 5.20 14.17 11.90
N LYS A 306 4.21 15.01 11.71
CA LYS A 306 2.99 14.74 10.99
C LYS A 306 2.75 15.93 10.09
N PHE A 307 2.60 15.68 8.80
CA PHE A 307 2.20 16.74 7.90
C PHE A 307 0.70 16.97 8.01
N ASN A 308 0.29 18.24 8.00
CA ASN A 308 -1.10 18.62 7.83
C ASN A 308 -1.65 18.04 6.54
N SER A 309 -2.97 18.10 6.34
CA SER A 309 -3.60 17.58 5.14
C SER A 309 -3.21 18.30 3.84
N ASN A 310 -2.20 19.15 3.75
CA ASN A 310 -1.71 19.64 2.44
C ASN A 310 -0.20 19.48 2.27
N MET A 311 0.50 18.88 3.24
CA MET A 311 1.97 18.84 3.28
C MET A 311 2.62 20.22 3.24
N SER A 312 1.82 21.25 3.53
CA SER A 312 2.22 22.66 3.56
C SER A 312 2.68 23.07 4.94
N GLU A 313 2.09 22.45 5.97
CA GLU A 313 2.45 22.67 7.36
C GLU A 313 2.83 21.31 7.94
N GLU A 314 3.96 21.28 8.61
CA GLU A 314 4.43 20.13 9.35
C GLU A 314 4.20 20.44 10.82
N SER A 315 3.47 19.56 11.48
CA SER A 315 3.32 19.59 12.92
C SER A 315 4.27 18.57 13.54
N VAL A 316 4.85 18.95 14.66
CA VAL A 316 5.90 18.18 15.33
C VAL A 316 5.56 17.95 16.78
N THR A 317 6.01 16.83 17.28
CA THR A 317 6.00 16.50 18.70
C THR A 317 7.30 15.78 19.02
N VAL A 318 7.60 15.62 20.30
CA VAL A 318 8.85 15.02 20.75
C VAL A 318 8.54 13.93 21.75
N MET A 319 9.17 12.77 21.56
CA MET A 319 9.25 11.72 22.56
C MET A 319 10.65 11.69 23.18
N VAL A 320 10.72 11.56 24.49
CA VAL A 320 11.95 11.51 25.28
C VAL A 320 11.94 10.23 26.09
N TYR A 321 13.03 9.49 26.07
CA TYR A 321 13.13 8.24 26.80
C TYR A 321 14.55 8.00 27.28
N GLY A 322 14.66 7.20 28.33
CA GLY A 322 15.95 6.94 28.96
C GLY A 322 15.83 6.26 30.30
N LYS A 323 16.95 6.28 31.03
CA LYS A 323 17.09 5.70 32.36
C LYS A 323 17.33 6.84 33.35
N ASN A 324 16.35 7.05 34.22
CA ASN A 324 16.39 8.09 35.24
C ASN A 324 17.14 7.58 36.49
N ASN A 325 17.89 8.48 37.13
CA ASN A 325 18.57 8.23 38.39
C ASN A 325 17.72 8.73 39.58
N ASN A 326 17.56 10.05 39.70
CA ASN A 326 17.02 10.69 40.89
C ASN A 326 15.93 11.74 40.62
N ALA A 327 15.66 12.08 39.36
CA ALA A 327 14.64 13.07 39.03
C ALA A 327 13.24 12.56 39.39
N THR A 328 12.40 13.43 39.93
CA THR A 328 10.98 13.14 40.15
C THR A 328 10.10 13.74 39.06
N SER A 329 10.62 14.70 38.29
CA SER A 329 9.90 15.24 37.15
C SER A 329 10.85 15.76 36.08
N MET A 330 10.34 15.90 34.86
CA MET A 330 11.01 16.60 33.78
C MET A 330 10.09 17.62 33.14
N VAL A 331 10.66 18.67 32.56
CA VAL A 331 9.96 19.64 31.71
C VAL A 331 10.50 19.51 30.30
N ILE A 332 9.60 19.27 29.35
CA ILE A 332 9.85 19.34 27.92
C ILE A 332 9.45 20.75 27.48
N ASN A 333 10.40 21.55 27.02
CA ASN A 333 10.12 22.81 26.36
C ASN A 333 10.23 22.59 24.85
N LEU A 334 9.12 22.71 24.13
CA LEU A 334 9.06 22.61 22.67
C LEU A 334 8.49 23.92 22.12
N MET A 335 9.30 24.64 21.33
CA MET A 335 8.94 25.92 20.72
C MET A 335 8.45 26.95 21.76
N GLY A 336 9.06 26.97 22.95
CA GLY A 336 8.68 27.86 24.05
C GLY A 336 7.50 27.37 24.89
N ASN A 337 6.83 26.27 24.52
CA ASN A 337 5.75 25.69 25.29
C ASN A 337 6.28 24.61 26.24
N GLU A 338 5.98 24.75 27.52
CA GLU A 338 6.45 23.82 28.57
C GLU A 338 5.41 22.77 28.92
N TYR A 339 5.85 21.51 28.98
CA TYR A 339 5.06 20.38 29.44
C TYR A 339 5.82 19.62 30.51
N LYS A 340 5.22 19.51 31.71
CA LYS A 340 5.79 18.79 32.85
C LYS A 340 5.33 17.34 32.88
N VAL A 341 6.27 16.41 33.05
CA VAL A 341 6.04 14.96 33.18
C VAL A 341 6.62 14.47 34.50
N GLU A 342 5.83 13.70 35.25
CA GLU A 342 6.28 13.06 36.49
C GLU A 342 7.07 11.78 36.17
N LEU A 343 8.17 11.57 36.90
CA LEU A 343 9.12 10.48 36.70
C LEU A 343 9.27 9.64 37.98
N SER A 344 9.53 8.34 37.80
CA SER A 344 9.91 7.46 38.91
C SER A 344 11.44 7.44 39.04
N LYS A 345 11.95 7.59 40.27
CA LYS A 345 13.39 7.54 40.56
C LYS A 345 13.92 6.13 40.28
N ASN A 346 15.17 6.05 39.80
CA ASN A 346 15.87 4.80 39.45
C ASN A 346 15.11 3.89 38.47
N ASP A 347 14.31 4.48 37.59
CA ASP A 347 13.46 3.74 36.65
C ASP A 347 13.65 4.25 35.22
N TYR A 348 13.23 3.45 34.25
CA TYR A 348 13.14 3.86 32.87
C TYR A 348 11.92 4.75 32.65
N PHE A 349 12.01 5.66 31.69
CA PHE A 349 10.89 6.50 31.33
C PHE A 349 10.73 6.63 29.82
N LEU A 350 9.47 6.85 29.43
CA LEU A 350 9.04 7.26 28.11
C LEU A 350 8.04 8.39 28.33
N ALA A 351 8.42 9.58 27.89
CA ALA A 351 7.65 10.81 27.97
C ALA A 351 7.36 11.30 26.56
N VAL A 352 6.12 11.73 26.31
CA VAL A 352 5.70 12.23 25.00
C VAL A 352 5.05 13.59 25.22
N TYR A 353 5.43 14.59 24.43
CA TYR A 353 4.76 15.87 24.44
C TYR A 353 3.28 15.67 24.00
N PRO A 354 2.29 16.26 24.68
CA PRO A 354 0.91 15.76 24.67
C PRO A 354 0.15 15.98 23.36
N GLU A 355 0.67 16.81 22.47
CA GLU A 355 0.05 17.15 21.19
C GLU A 355 1.10 17.39 20.10
N TYR A 356 0.66 17.48 18.85
CA TYR A 356 1.48 17.98 17.76
C TYR A 356 1.33 19.50 17.68
N LEU A 357 2.44 20.23 17.70
CA LEU A 357 2.46 21.68 17.49
C LEU A 357 2.63 21.97 16.00
N GLU A 358 1.83 22.87 15.43
CA GLU A 358 2.09 23.42 14.09
C GLU A 358 3.30 24.36 14.17
N VAL A 359 4.27 24.16 13.27
CA VAL A 359 5.54 24.88 13.33
C VAL A 359 5.91 25.43 11.96
N GLU A 360 6.52 26.62 11.93
CA GLU A 360 7.04 27.20 10.70
C GLU A 360 8.22 26.38 10.15
N HIS A 361 8.33 26.30 8.82
CA HIS A 361 9.31 25.44 8.15
C HIS A 361 10.78 25.71 8.55
N GLU A 362 11.09 26.96 8.94
CA GLU A 362 12.42 27.35 9.42
C GLU A 362 12.75 26.75 10.80
N GLU A 363 11.81 26.76 11.74
CA GLU A 363 11.98 26.21 13.09
C GLU A 363 12.10 24.69 13.08
N ILE A 364 11.37 24.00 12.20
CA ILE A 364 11.48 22.55 12.01
C ILE A 364 12.88 22.17 11.57
N SER A 365 13.48 22.95 10.67
CA SER A 365 14.83 22.68 10.20
C SER A 365 15.87 22.72 11.33
N LYS A 366 15.59 23.45 12.42
CA LYS A 366 16.45 23.50 13.61
C LYS A 366 16.38 22.22 14.43
N LEU A 367 15.21 21.57 14.51
CA LEU A 367 15.02 20.30 15.22
C LEU A 367 15.88 19.15 14.66
N TYR A 368 16.21 19.21 13.36
CA TYR A 368 16.99 18.18 12.67
C TYR A 368 18.47 18.59 12.42
N ARG A 369 18.92 19.72 12.99
CA ARG A 369 20.29 20.25 12.86
C ARG A 369 20.95 20.39 14.24
N GLU A 370 22.23 20.77 14.26
CA GLU A 370 23.01 20.99 15.49
C GLU A 370 22.46 22.10 16.42
N ASN A 371 21.42 22.84 16.01
CA ASN A 371 20.83 23.95 16.77
C ASN A 371 19.46 23.61 17.38
N PHE A 372 19.13 22.34 17.61
CA PHE A 372 17.83 21.98 18.20
C PHE A 372 17.61 22.61 19.58
N ASP A 373 18.69 22.90 20.34
CA ASP A 373 18.65 23.54 21.66
C ASP A 373 17.96 24.94 21.66
N GLU A 374 17.87 25.60 20.51
CA GLU A 374 17.15 26.88 20.38
C GLU A 374 15.63 26.73 20.50
N VAL A 375 15.12 25.55 20.15
CA VAL A 375 13.68 25.29 19.97
C VAL A 375 13.18 24.11 20.81
N LEU A 376 14.08 23.33 21.39
CA LEU A 376 13.80 22.15 22.17
C LEU A 376 14.78 22.06 23.33
N SER A 377 14.27 22.00 24.56
CA SER A 377 15.09 21.74 25.73
C SER A 377 14.41 20.85 26.75
N PHE A 378 15.21 20.17 27.55
CA PHE A 378 14.76 19.23 28.57
C PHE A 378 15.41 19.58 29.90
N LYS A 379 14.60 19.70 30.94
CA LYS A 379 15.07 19.95 32.31
C LYS A 379 14.55 18.89 33.25
N PHE A 380 15.39 18.40 34.13
CA PHE A 380 15.05 17.39 35.12
C PHE A 380 15.07 18.00 36.51
N PHE A 381 14.13 17.62 37.37
CA PHE A 381 13.97 18.21 38.69
C PHE A 381 13.87 17.13 39.76
N ASP A 382 14.44 17.40 40.93
CA ASP A 382 14.29 16.57 42.12
C ASP A 382 12.96 16.83 42.83
N GLU A 383 12.75 16.15 43.96
CA GLU A 383 11.54 16.27 44.78
C GLU A 383 11.33 17.67 45.38
N ASN A 384 12.37 18.50 45.41
CA ASN A 384 12.34 19.89 45.89
C ASN A 384 12.19 20.89 44.73
N ASN A 385 11.94 20.42 43.50
CA ASN A 385 11.93 21.21 42.26
C ASN A 385 13.28 21.92 41.98
N ILE A 386 14.40 21.33 42.42
CA ILE A 386 15.74 21.80 42.07
C ILE A 386 16.18 21.10 40.78
N GLU A 387 16.67 21.88 39.82
CA GLU A 387 17.15 21.36 38.54
C GLU A 387 18.38 20.46 38.74
N ILE A 388 18.35 19.28 38.13
CA ILE A 388 19.39 18.26 38.23
C ILE A 388 20.14 18.19 36.88
N ASN A 389 21.46 18.33 36.94
CA ASN A 389 22.34 18.36 35.76
C ASN A 389 23.07 17.03 35.48
N ASP A 390 22.76 15.96 36.21
CA ASP A 390 23.40 14.65 36.05
C ASP A 390 22.81 13.82 34.89
N MET A 391 21.58 14.14 34.47
CA MET A 391 20.92 13.56 33.31
C MET A 391 21.54 14.10 32.01
N LYS A 392 22.33 13.25 31.34
CA LYS A 392 22.99 13.60 30.08
C LYS A 392 22.16 13.19 28.88
N LEU A 393 22.07 14.10 27.91
CA LEU A 393 21.59 13.79 26.56
C LEU A 393 22.61 12.91 25.85
N ILE A 394 22.15 11.81 25.28
CA ILE A 394 22.95 10.88 24.48
C ILE A 394 22.41 10.96 23.04
N LEU A 395 23.18 11.64 22.19
CA LEU A 395 22.97 11.71 20.75
C LEU A 395 23.86 10.65 20.08
N GLU A 396 23.30 9.85 19.19
CA GLU A 396 24.08 8.99 18.28
C GLU A 396 24.43 9.72 16.98
#